data_AF-A0ABD5T0J4-F1
#
_entry.id   AF-A0ABD5T0J4-F1
#
_cell.length_a   1.000
_cell.length_b   1.000
_cell.length_c   1.000
_cell.angle_alpha   90.00
_cell.angle_beta   90.00
_cell.angle_gamma   90.00
#
_symmetry.space_group_name_H-M   'P 1'
#
loop_
_entity.id
_entity.type
_entity.pdbx_description
1 polymer ?
#
loop_
_entity_poly.entity_id
_entity_poly.type
_entity_poly.pdbx_seq_one_letter_code
_entity_poly.pdbx_strand_id
1 'polypeptide(L)'
;MEYTRRSLLAGAITTGVVGAAGCLGGDGSDGSDGSGGSGDGEAAVGLDTGEYDCDLTEPADPDLEYRPTLGDPEADVLVQAFEDFTCPHCASYKLEEFPTIREEYLAPGDVRYEHWDFPIPVNEAWAVPVASAARGVGARGGDEAFFDFSTAVYESQGSYSGEAIG
;
A
#
# COMPACT_ATOMS: atom_id res chain seq x y z
N MET A 1 -19.74 -22.09 31.88
CA MET A 1 -20.49 -20.82 31.81
C MET A 1 -20.58 -20.46 30.35
N GLU A 2 -21.73 -20.77 29.80
CA GLU A 2 -22.06 -20.68 28.38
C GLU A 2 -22.28 -19.22 27.95
N TYR A 3 -21.82 -18.87 26.75
CA TYR A 3 -22.08 -17.57 26.13
C TYR A 3 -23.54 -17.50 25.65
N THR A 4 -24.36 -16.71 26.35
CA THR A 4 -25.76 -16.48 25.96
C THR A 4 -25.83 -15.46 24.82
N ARG A 5 -26.07 -15.99 23.61
CA ARG A 5 -26.64 -15.24 22.48
C ARG A 5 -28.11 -14.94 22.77
N ARG A 6 -28.55 -13.75 22.35
CA ARG A 6 -29.93 -13.22 22.23
C ARG A 6 -30.40 -12.28 23.35
N SER A 7 -30.47 -11.00 22.99
CA SER A 7 -31.68 -10.21 23.26
C SER A 7 -31.98 -9.31 22.07
N LEU A 8 -33.17 -9.54 21.53
CA LEU A 8 -33.84 -8.80 20.47
C LEU A 8 -34.60 -7.62 21.10
N LEU A 9 -34.42 -6.41 20.58
CA LEU A 9 -35.36 -5.28 20.61
C LEU A 9 -35.07 -4.49 19.33
N ALA A 10 -35.83 -4.50 18.24
CA ALA A 10 -37.24 -4.14 18.00
C ALA A 10 -37.57 -2.67 18.33
N GLY A 11 -37.71 -1.84 17.27
CA GLY A 11 -38.24 -0.47 17.25
C GLY A 11 -37.18 0.58 16.84
N ALA A 12 -37.36 1.50 15.90
CA ALA A 12 -38.53 1.97 15.17
C ALA A 12 -38.11 2.53 13.80
N ILE A 13 -39.01 2.40 12.81
CA ILE A 13 -38.88 3.02 11.48
C ILE A 13 -39.31 4.49 11.62
N THR A 14 -38.41 5.43 11.36
CA THR A 14 -38.75 6.83 11.06
C THR A 14 -38.33 7.16 9.64
N THR A 15 -39.30 7.22 8.75
CA THR A 15 -39.18 7.87 7.44
C THR A 15 -39.06 9.37 7.66
N GLY A 16 -37.98 9.99 7.18
CA GLY A 16 -37.74 11.42 7.34
C GLY A 16 -36.73 11.98 6.33
N VAL A 17 -37.28 12.44 5.21
CA VAL A 17 -36.78 13.47 4.28
C VAL A 17 -35.42 13.25 3.60
N VAL A 18 -35.51 13.02 2.29
CA VAL A 18 -34.45 13.20 1.29
C VAL A 18 -33.91 14.64 1.38
N GLY A 19 -32.71 14.79 1.90
CA GLY A 19 -31.86 15.95 1.68
C GLY A 19 -30.88 15.63 0.57
N ALA A 20 -31.20 16.00 -0.67
CA ALA A 20 -30.19 16.09 -1.71
C ALA A 20 -29.25 17.24 -1.34
N ALA A 21 -28.09 16.92 -0.76
CA ALA A 21 -26.98 17.86 -0.73
C ALA A 21 -26.52 18.03 -2.19
N GLY A 22 -27.08 19.04 -2.85
CA GLY A 22 -26.68 19.41 -4.19
C GLY A 22 -25.25 19.90 -4.18
N CYS A 23 -24.37 19.23 -4.91
CA CYS A 23 -23.19 19.87 -5.48
C CYS A 23 -23.66 20.77 -6.63
N LEU A 24 -24.20 21.94 -6.27
CA LEU A 24 -24.32 23.09 -7.17
C LEU A 24 -23.13 23.99 -6.85
N GLY A 25 -22.29 24.20 -7.86
CA GLY A 25 -20.92 24.70 -7.73
C GLY A 25 -20.74 26.10 -7.16
N GLY A 26 -19.52 26.34 -6.68
CA GLY A 26 -18.91 27.64 -6.52
C GLY A 26 -17.60 27.67 -7.31
N ASP A 27 -17.64 28.37 -8.44
CA ASP A 27 -16.49 28.87 -9.19
C ASP A 27 -15.76 29.92 -8.33
N GLY A 28 -14.44 29.81 -8.24
CA GLY A 28 -13.60 30.68 -7.41
C GLY A 28 -12.14 30.24 -7.47
N SER A 29 -11.48 30.58 -8.58
CA SER A 29 -10.04 30.50 -8.78
C SER A 29 -9.26 31.24 -7.69
N ASP A 30 -8.12 30.68 -7.27
CA ASP A 30 -6.80 31.34 -7.20
C ASP A 30 -5.92 30.66 -6.14
N GLY A 31 -4.89 29.94 -6.60
CA GLY A 31 -3.86 29.36 -5.73
C GLY A 31 -3.12 28.14 -6.28
N SER A 32 -2.82 28.10 -7.59
CA SER A 32 -1.75 27.22 -8.07
C SER A 32 -0.42 27.79 -7.60
N ASP A 33 0.19 27.13 -6.61
CA ASP A 33 1.64 27.13 -6.39
C ASP A 33 2.00 25.85 -5.62
N GLY A 34 2.06 24.74 -6.35
CA GLY A 34 2.51 23.44 -5.87
C GLY A 34 3.39 22.78 -6.94
N SER A 35 4.43 23.48 -7.37
CA SER A 35 5.44 22.95 -8.28
C SER A 35 6.25 21.86 -7.57
N GLY A 36 5.73 20.64 -7.53
CA GLY A 36 6.55 19.44 -7.35
C GLY A 36 7.49 19.33 -8.54
N GLY A 37 8.77 19.62 -8.32
CA GLY A 37 9.77 19.76 -9.36
C GLY A 37 9.90 18.48 -10.21
N SER A 38 9.64 18.62 -11.50
CA SER A 38 10.04 17.65 -12.51
C SER A 38 11.56 17.67 -12.64
N GLY A 39 12.21 16.64 -12.11
CA GLY A 39 13.52 16.20 -12.59
C GLY A 39 13.31 15.24 -13.76
N ASP A 40 13.66 15.70 -14.95
CA ASP A 40 14.19 14.92 -16.07
C ASP A 40 13.37 13.73 -16.60
N GLY A 41 12.67 13.95 -17.72
CA GLY A 41 12.69 13.04 -18.88
C GLY A 41 12.11 11.61 -18.81
N GLU A 42 11.66 11.11 -17.67
CA GLU A 42 11.02 9.81 -17.57
C GLU A 42 9.49 9.91 -17.74
N ALA A 43 8.85 8.86 -18.26
CA ALA A 43 7.41 8.80 -18.45
C ALA A 43 6.71 8.88 -17.09
N ALA A 44 6.42 10.11 -16.65
CA ALA A 44 5.80 10.36 -15.37
C ALA A 44 4.43 9.68 -15.33
N VAL A 45 4.25 8.79 -14.36
CA VAL A 45 2.93 8.32 -13.98
C VAL A 45 2.14 9.56 -13.56
N GLY A 46 1.09 9.89 -14.32
CA GLY A 46 0.26 11.08 -14.08
C GLY A 46 -0.63 10.90 -12.86
N LEU A 47 -0.06 11.01 -11.66
CA LEU A 47 -0.77 11.03 -10.38
C LEU A 47 -1.17 12.47 -10.06
N ASP A 48 -2.46 12.71 -9.81
CA ASP A 48 -2.91 13.97 -9.21
C ASP A 48 -2.85 13.84 -7.68
N THR A 49 -1.67 14.10 -7.13
CA THR A 49 -1.46 14.05 -5.67
C THR A 49 -2.13 15.20 -4.91
N GLY A 50 -2.65 16.21 -5.62
CA GLY A 50 -3.34 17.36 -5.03
C GLY A 50 -4.82 17.10 -4.69
N GLU A 51 -5.42 16.05 -5.26
CA GLU A 51 -6.76 15.57 -4.84
C GLU A 51 -6.72 14.98 -3.43
N TYR A 52 -5.59 14.38 -3.04
CA TYR A 52 -5.41 13.79 -1.73
C TYR A 52 -4.81 14.81 -0.74
N ASP A 53 -5.31 14.87 0.50
CA ASP A 53 -4.75 15.70 1.60
C ASP A 53 -3.43 15.09 2.12
N CYS A 54 -2.50 14.89 1.19
CA CYS A 54 -1.18 14.35 1.43
C CYS A 54 -0.23 15.51 1.69
N ASP A 55 0.52 15.42 2.79
CA ASP A 55 1.69 16.28 2.96
C ASP A 55 2.73 15.88 1.92
N LEU A 56 2.93 16.75 0.92
CA LEU A 56 3.89 16.55 -0.17
C LEU A 56 5.30 17.01 0.20
N THR A 57 5.53 17.42 1.45
CA THR A 57 6.86 17.80 1.91
C THR A 57 7.69 16.54 2.02
N GLU A 58 8.74 16.44 1.19
CA GLU A 58 9.71 15.37 1.36
C GLU A 58 10.38 15.49 2.73
N PRO A 59 10.51 14.38 3.48
CA PRO A 59 11.22 14.40 4.74
C PRO A 59 12.67 14.83 4.51
N ALA A 60 13.18 15.73 5.36
CA ALA A 60 14.55 16.23 5.24
C ALA A 60 15.62 15.13 5.40
N ASP A 61 15.26 14.02 6.07
CA ASP A 61 16.09 12.85 6.30
C ASP A 61 15.20 11.60 6.14
N PRO A 62 15.01 11.10 4.91
CA PRO A 62 14.24 9.87 4.68
C PRO A 62 15.02 8.68 5.25
N ASP A 63 14.31 7.75 5.89
CA ASP A 63 14.90 6.48 6.32
C ASP A 63 15.20 5.60 5.09
N LEU A 64 16.43 5.70 4.59
CA LEU A 64 16.93 4.89 3.48
C LEU A 64 17.23 3.44 3.89
N GLU A 65 17.26 3.17 5.20
CA GLU A 65 17.51 1.85 5.76
C GLU A 65 16.21 1.10 6.04
N TYR A 66 15.04 1.75 5.91
CA TYR A 66 13.74 1.11 6.12
C TYR A 66 13.60 -0.18 5.29
N ARG A 67 13.48 -1.32 5.98
CA ARG A 67 13.22 -2.64 5.41
C ARG A 67 11.94 -3.20 6.01
N PRO A 68 10.88 -3.37 5.20
CA PRO A 68 9.68 -4.04 5.67
C PRO A 68 10.05 -5.45 6.14
N THR A 69 9.79 -5.72 7.43
CA THR A 69 10.20 -6.95 8.09
C THR A 69 9.00 -7.67 8.69
N LEU A 70 9.00 -9.00 8.65
CA LEU A 70 8.07 -9.85 9.40
C LEU A 70 8.82 -10.87 10.24
N GLY A 71 8.15 -11.35 11.27
CA GLY A 71 8.64 -12.43 12.13
C GLY A 71 9.43 -11.93 13.34
N ASP A 72 10.11 -12.86 14.01
CA ASP A 72 10.85 -12.59 15.22
C ASP A 72 12.17 -11.83 14.89
N PRO A 73 12.43 -10.64 15.47
CA PRO A 73 13.70 -9.93 15.27
C PRO A 73 14.93 -10.72 15.74
N GLU A 74 14.75 -11.69 16.63
CA GLU A 74 15.79 -12.54 17.21
C GLU A 74 15.91 -13.90 16.52
N ALA A 75 15.14 -14.17 15.45
CA ALA A 75 15.23 -15.44 14.72
C ALA A 75 16.64 -15.68 14.16
N ASP A 76 17.13 -16.91 14.31
CA ASP A 76 18.48 -17.32 13.87
C ASP A 76 18.66 -17.26 12.34
N VAL A 77 17.55 -17.32 11.60
CA VAL A 77 17.53 -17.35 10.13
C VAL A 77 16.84 -16.11 9.57
N LEU A 78 17.56 -15.41 8.69
CA LEU A 78 17.03 -14.27 7.92
C LEU A 78 16.79 -14.69 6.46
N VAL A 79 15.56 -14.50 5.99
CA VAL A 79 15.17 -14.61 4.58
C VAL A 79 15.08 -13.20 3.99
N GLN A 80 15.94 -12.89 3.02
CA GLN A 80 15.87 -11.64 2.25
C GLN A 80 15.26 -11.94 0.88
N ALA A 81 14.06 -11.42 0.62
CA ALA A 81 13.35 -11.61 -0.63
C ALA A 81 13.48 -10.38 -1.52
N PHE A 82 14.10 -10.57 -2.68
CA PHE A 82 14.28 -9.54 -3.69
C PHE A 82 13.15 -9.64 -4.70
N GLU A 83 12.36 -8.59 -4.80
CA GLU A 83 11.05 -8.63 -5.47
C GLU A 83 10.84 -7.38 -6.34
N ASP A 84 10.18 -7.57 -7.47
CA ASP A 84 9.70 -6.50 -8.34
C ASP A 84 8.19 -6.64 -8.47
N PHE A 85 7.46 -5.58 -8.10
CA PHE A 85 6.01 -5.55 -8.16
C PHE A 85 5.43 -5.81 -9.54
N THR A 86 6.19 -5.56 -10.61
CA THR A 86 5.79 -5.75 -12.00
C THR A 86 6.21 -7.12 -12.58
N CYS A 87 6.98 -7.92 -11.83
CA CYS A 87 7.44 -9.23 -12.27
C CYS A 87 6.37 -10.32 -12.04
N PRO A 88 5.96 -11.08 -13.08
CA PRO A 88 4.94 -12.13 -12.93
C PRO A 88 5.37 -13.29 -12.05
N HIS A 89 6.66 -13.60 -12.00
CA HIS A 89 7.17 -14.66 -11.12
C HIS A 89 7.19 -14.22 -9.65
N CYS A 90 7.43 -12.92 -9.37
CA CYS A 90 7.30 -12.37 -8.03
C CYS A 90 5.83 -12.40 -7.57
N ALA A 91 4.88 -12.13 -8.46
CA ALA A 91 3.45 -12.28 -8.15
C ALA A 91 3.07 -13.72 -7.78
N SER A 92 3.44 -14.72 -8.61
CA SER A 92 3.20 -16.12 -8.27
C SER A 92 3.83 -16.51 -6.95
N TYR A 93 5.09 -16.11 -6.71
CA TYR A 93 5.74 -16.35 -5.43
C TYR A 93 4.95 -15.76 -4.26
N LYS A 94 4.55 -14.48 -4.36
CA LYS A 94 3.84 -13.79 -3.28
C LYS A 94 2.47 -14.38 -2.99
N LEU A 95 1.72 -14.74 -4.03
CA LEU A 95 0.32 -15.16 -3.90
C LEU A 95 0.18 -16.65 -3.60
N GLU A 96 1.12 -17.47 -4.07
CA GLU A 96 1.02 -18.94 -4.00
C GLU A 96 1.98 -19.54 -2.96
N GLU A 97 3.21 -19.03 -2.85
CA GLU A 97 4.27 -19.66 -2.03
C GLU A 97 4.52 -18.96 -0.69
N PHE A 98 4.52 -17.62 -0.68
CA PHE A 98 4.72 -16.83 0.53
C PHE A 98 3.72 -17.12 1.65
N PRO A 99 2.43 -17.46 1.41
CA PRO A 99 1.52 -17.87 2.48
C PRO A 99 2.03 -19.09 3.27
N THR A 100 2.63 -20.07 2.58
CA THR A 100 3.25 -21.23 3.22
C THR A 100 4.45 -20.81 4.06
N ILE A 101 5.29 -19.89 3.55
CA ILE A 101 6.42 -19.34 4.32
C ILE A 101 5.92 -18.66 5.61
N ARG A 102 4.83 -17.90 5.49
CA ARG A 102 4.22 -17.20 6.60
C ARG A 102 3.66 -18.14 7.67
N GLU A 103 2.98 -19.20 7.26
CA GLU A 103 2.38 -20.18 8.17
C GLU A 103 3.43 -21.10 8.81
N GLU A 104 4.35 -21.64 8.01
CA GLU A 104 5.26 -22.69 8.47
C GLU A 104 6.53 -22.18 9.13
N TYR A 105 6.94 -20.92 8.90
CA TYR A 105 8.22 -20.40 9.40
C TYR A 105 8.11 -19.06 10.14
N LEU A 106 7.29 -18.11 9.65
CA LEU A 106 7.12 -16.83 10.34
C LEU A 106 6.24 -16.97 11.59
N ALA A 107 5.09 -17.65 11.50
CA ALA A 107 4.18 -17.84 12.63
C ALA A 107 4.80 -18.59 13.82
N PRO A 108 5.63 -19.65 13.65
CA PRO A 108 6.35 -20.27 14.76
C PRO A 108 7.54 -19.45 15.27
N GLY A 109 7.97 -18.41 14.55
CA GLY A 109 9.13 -17.58 14.91
C GLY A 109 10.49 -18.13 14.44
N ASP A 110 10.49 -19.10 13.53
CA ASP A 110 11.72 -19.76 13.07
C ASP A 110 12.56 -18.87 12.15
N VAL A 111 11.93 -17.91 11.46
CA VAL A 111 12.61 -17.00 10.53
C VAL A 111 12.18 -15.55 10.75
N ARG A 112 13.10 -14.64 10.41
CA ARG A 112 12.83 -13.24 10.11
C ARG A 112 12.81 -13.08 8.59
N TYR A 113 11.84 -12.34 8.06
CA TYR A 113 11.70 -12.11 6.63
C TYR A 113 11.81 -10.63 6.32
N GLU A 114 12.65 -10.26 5.36
CA GLU A 114 12.83 -8.89 4.88
C GLU A 114 12.48 -8.81 3.39
N HIS A 115 11.67 -7.81 3.03
CA HIS A 115 11.43 -7.46 1.63
C HIS A 115 12.50 -6.48 1.13
N TRP A 116 12.99 -6.73 -0.09
CA TRP A 116 13.96 -5.93 -0.79
C TRP A 116 13.42 -5.56 -2.17
N ASP A 117 13.18 -4.27 -2.42
CA ASP A 117 12.81 -3.81 -3.75
C ASP A 117 13.96 -4.10 -4.73
N PHE A 118 13.65 -4.79 -5.81
CA PHE A 118 14.59 -5.14 -6.85
C PHE A 118 13.98 -4.84 -8.23
N PRO A 119 13.79 -3.55 -8.57
CA PRO A 119 13.21 -3.16 -9.85
C PRO A 119 14.10 -3.64 -11.00
N ILE A 120 13.59 -4.61 -11.75
CA ILE A 120 14.17 -5.18 -12.95
C ILE A 120 13.47 -4.58 -14.18
N PRO A 121 14.07 -4.62 -15.39
CA PRO A 121 13.50 -4.00 -16.59
C PRO A 121 12.36 -4.84 -17.20
N VAL A 122 11.37 -5.23 -16.38
CA VAL A 122 10.13 -5.89 -16.82
C VAL A 122 9.09 -4.84 -17.19
N ASN A 123 8.93 -3.80 -16.36
CA ASN A 123 8.08 -2.65 -16.64
C ASN A 123 8.69 -1.39 -16.00
N GLU A 124 9.49 -0.67 -16.80
CA GLU A 124 10.23 0.51 -16.36
C GLU A 124 9.32 1.66 -15.91
N ALA A 125 8.06 1.70 -16.39
CA ALA A 125 7.11 2.74 -16.02
C ALA A 125 6.55 2.56 -14.61
N TRP A 126 6.46 1.33 -14.10
CA TRP A 126 5.76 1.04 -12.84
C TRP A 126 6.62 0.37 -11.76
N ALA A 127 7.77 -0.22 -12.10
CA ALA A 127 8.61 -0.92 -11.12
C ALA A 127 9.03 -0.02 -9.96
N VAL A 128 9.54 1.18 -10.25
CA VAL A 128 9.97 2.15 -9.23
C VAL A 128 8.79 2.86 -8.55
N PRO A 129 7.77 3.37 -9.27
CA PRO A 129 6.64 4.04 -8.63
C PRO A 129 5.87 3.16 -7.63
N VAL A 130 5.61 1.90 -7.98
CA VAL A 130 4.85 0.98 -7.10
C VAL A 130 5.67 0.59 -5.87
N ALA A 131 6.97 0.34 -6.03
CA ALA A 131 7.89 0.12 -4.90
C ALA A 131 7.92 1.33 -3.95
N SER A 132 7.97 2.54 -4.51
CA SER A 132 7.96 3.78 -3.75
C SER A 132 6.64 3.97 -2.99
N ALA A 133 5.50 3.66 -3.62
CA ALA A 133 4.19 3.67 -2.98
C ALA A 133 4.13 2.66 -1.82
N ALA A 134 4.61 1.44 -2.02
CA ALA A 134 4.66 0.40 -0.98
C ALA A 134 5.48 0.86 0.23
N ARG A 135 6.68 1.42 0.02
CA ARG A 135 7.48 2.03 1.09
C ARG A 135 6.76 3.17 1.79
N GLY A 136 6.04 4.00 1.04
CA GLY A 136 5.21 5.07 1.60
C GLY A 136 4.10 4.55 2.52
N VAL A 137 3.46 3.44 2.15
CA VAL A 137 2.46 2.76 3.00
C VAL A 137 3.12 2.19 4.25
N GLY A 138 4.25 1.49 4.10
CA GLY A 138 5.01 0.93 5.22
C GLY A 138 5.49 1.98 6.21
N ALA A 139 6.06 3.08 5.72
CA ALA A 139 6.54 4.18 6.57
C ALA A 139 5.42 4.83 7.41
N ARG A 140 4.16 4.82 6.91
CA ARG A 140 3.01 5.42 7.60
C ARG A 140 2.23 4.41 8.47
N GLY A 141 2.13 3.17 8.01
CA GLY A 141 1.28 2.13 8.58
C GLY A 141 2.02 0.98 9.26
N GLY A 142 3.36 0.97 9.22
CA GLY A 142 4.20 -0.12 9.71
C GLY A 142 4.35 -1.27 8.71
N ASP A 143 5.12 -2.27 9.11
CA ASP A 143 5.52 -3.36 8.22
C ASP A 143 4.32 -4.21 7.77
N GLU A 144 3.38 -4.56 8.64
CA GLU A 144 2.18 -5.29 8.18
C GLU A 144 1.40 -4.52 7.11
N ALA A 145 1.31 -3.19 7.20
CA ALA A 145 0.64 -2.38 6.18
C ALA A 145 1.38 -2.45 4.82
N PHE A 146 2.71 -2.48 4.84
CA PHE A 146 3.51 -2.75 3.64
C PHE A 146 3.14 -4.12 3.04
N PHE A 147 3.11 -5.18 3.86
CA PHE A 147 2.86 -6.53 3.39
C PHE A 147 1.44 -6.74 2.87
N ASP A 148 0.44 -6.11 3.49
CA ASP A 148 -0.94 -6.12 3.01
C ASP A 148 -1.06 -5.38 1.67
N PHE A 149 -0.49 -4.18 1.56
CA PHE A 149 -0.41 -3.43 0.31
C PHE A 149 0.30 -4.21 -0.79
N SER A 150 1.45 -4.82 -0.47
CA SER A 150 2.22 -5.62 -1.42
C SER A 150 1.39 -6.74 -2.03
N THR A 151 0.57 -7.42 -1.22
CA THR A 151 -0.31 -8.50 -1.68
C THR A 151 -1.38 -7.96 -2.63
N ALA A 152 -2.05 -6.86 -2.26
CA ALA A 152 -3.07 -6.23 -3.10
C ALA A 152 -2.50 -5.73 -4.45
N VAL A 153 -1.27 -5.22 -4.46
CA VAL A 153 -0.57 -4.81 -5.68
C VAL A 153 -0.28 -6.00 -6.60
N TYR A 154 0.12 -7.15 -6.05
CA TYR A 154 0.36 -8.34 -6.86
C TYR A 154 -0.94 -8.97 -7.38
N GLU A 155 -2.03 -8.94 -6.61
CA GLU A 155 -3.36 -9.37 -7.06
C GLU A 155 -3.87 -8.51 -8.24
N SER A 156 -3.47 -7.24 -8.28
CA SER A 156 -3.82 -6.27 -9.33
C SER A 156 -2.72 -6.09 -10.39
N GLN A 157 -1.71 -6.96 -10.42
CA GLN A 157 -0.54 -6.79 -11.28
C GLN A 157 -0.92 -6.63 -12.77
N GLY A 158 -0.32 -5.62 -13.41
CA GLY A 158 -0.59 -5.28 -14.81
C GLY A 158 -1.83 -4.40 -15.03
N SER A 159 -2.57 -4.07 -13.98
CA SER A 159 -3.69 -3.11 -14.02
C SER A 159 -3.41 -1.79 -13.30
N TYR A 160 -2.12 -1.45 -13.17
CA TYR A 160 -1.69 -0.22 -12.49
C TYR A 160 -2.24 1.04 -13.17
N SER A 161 -2.81 1.90 -12.35
CA SER A 161 -3.24 3.25 -12.67
C SER A 161 -2.93 4.11 -11.46
N GLY A 162 -2.93 5.44 -11.63
CA GLY A 162 -2.73 6.31 -10.48
C GLY A 162 -3.75 6.12 -9.37
N GLU A 163 -4.99 5.86 -9.76
CA GLU A 163 -6.10 5.55 -8.85
C GLU A 163 -6.01 4.16 -8.21
N ALA A 164 -5.26 3.23 -8.82
CA ALA A 164 -5.05 1.88 -8.29
C ALA A 164 -3.90 1.80 -7.28
N ILE A 165 -2.95 2.74 -7.33
CA ILE A 165 -1.74 2.72 -6.48
C ILE A 165 -1.60 3.95 -5.56
N GLY A 166 -2.50 4.94 -5.67
CA GLY A 166 -2.46 6.22 -4.99
C GLY A 166 -3.78 6.60 -4.32
#